data_AF-A0A9P7TAU7-F1
#
_entry.id   AF-A0A9P7TAU7-F1
#
_cell.length_a   1.000
_cell.length_b   1.000
_cell.length_c   1.000
_cell.angle_alpha   90.00
_cell.angle_beta   90.00
_cell.angle_gamma   90.00
#
_symmetry.space_group_name_H-M   'P 1'
#
loop_
_entity.id
_entity.type
_entity.pdbx_description
1 polymer ?
#
loop_
_entity_poly.entity_id
_entity_poly.type
_entity_poly.pdbx_seq_one_letter_code
_entity_poly.pdbx_strand_id
1 'polypeptide(L)'
;MDFNNSADMLLYIQNLQRQAEEAQERERLLLRQNEEAQENSRRRAQEAQEAQESSRRQAQEAQEAQEIQRLLQQQIEEGHRIRQLTVVREYVRLCQTVFYDAMLIESNPFRRVKGKLTKIKGKYHPRKLEELRGFREELQKVFDEACDTFAPEYRVFDSEDQMRRTLDQRNRAIGHESTMTIFLLDHIEIPLKKILARLKEVDEDCVFFATDVTILFELEPHEISAHMGGPPVVLPQPEINLEIEPAEVPPAMPLHRTDLAYFKPDRMCLRARALLFQGSTHDVRTILYVCEYKIPFLLQPHEVREAMAFLAPQFDQFIGKEAIHKTTRKVQKVFVQLYHYVMKGYAEFGILNTGNVIVFCRVNWKNPGTLHYHIVDPFGDVEAADDADKAFSGAVGQCLAFTLLSLRQSDQTGQESRQTIVGTLPIWVGGATNAPPLPNARPPPNTAPSSAPAGSSSSGAPAGSAPSEGDADASGSSASQAEESDTQRQSGQTDIGTKSNQLGGRTMQHIQDRQYCSQKCFLGL
;
A
#
# COMPACT_ATOMS: atom_id res chain seq x y z
N MET A 1 -50.51 -81.55 79.89
CA MET A 1 -51.78 -82.24 79.59
C MET A 1 -51.50 -83.72 79.73
N ASP A 2 -52.23 -84.42 80.61
CA ASP A 2 -52.06 -85.85 80.87
C ASP A 2 -52.67 -86.66 79.71
N PHE A 3 -51.85 -87.37 78.96
CA PHE A 3 -52.28 -88.20 77.83
C PHE A 3 -52.49 -89.64 78.28
N ASN A 4 -53.71 -89.99 78.68
CA ASN A 4 -54.06 -91.35 79.14
C ASN A 4 -54.66 -92.25 78.04
N ASN A 5 -54.35 -91.97 76.77
CA ASN A 5 -54.76 -92.82 75.65
C ASN A 5 -53.75 -92.69 74.49
N SER A 6 -53.20 -93.83 74.02
CA SER A 6 -52.18 -93.90 72.96
C SER A 6 -52.61 -93.20 71.65
N ALA A 7 -53.93 -93.16 71.40
CA ALA A 7 -54.52 -92.50 70.24
C ALA A 7 -54.44 -90.97 70.27
N ASP A 8 -54.56 -90.33 71.45
CA ASP A 8 -54.56 -88.85 71.56
C ASP A 8 -53.15 -88.26 71.43
N MET A 9 -52.12 -88.99 71.88
CA MET A 9 -50.72 -88.57 71.71
C MET A 9 -50.27 -88.66 70.25
N LEU A 10 -50.70 -89.69 69.52
CA LEU A 10 -50.44 -89.82 68.08
C LEU A 10 -51.14 -88.72 67.26
N LEU A 11 -52.37 -88.35 67.63
CA LEU A 11 -53.12 -87.27 67.00
C LEU A 11 -52.49 -85.88 67.26
N TYR A 12 -51.92 -85.66 68.44
CA TYR A 12 -51.17 -84.44 68.77
C TYR A 12 -49.86 -84.33 68.00
N ILE A 13 -49.10 -85.43 67.87
CA ILE A 13 -47.88 -85.49 67.07
C ILE A 13 -48.18 -85.30 65.58
N GLN A 14 -49.24 -85.91 65.04
CA GLN A 14 -49.68 -85.69 63.66
C GLN A 14 -50.11 -84.24 63.40
N ASN A 15 -50.82 -83.61 64.35
CA ASN A 15 -51.18 -82.19 64.22
C ASN A 15 -49.95 -81.27 64.28
N LEU A 16 -48.98 -81.56 65.13
CA LEU A 16 -47.71 -80.82 65.18
C LEU A 16 -46.87 -81.02 63.91
N GLN A 17 -46.83 -82.24 63.36
CA GLN A 17 -46.16 -82.51 62.08
C GLN A 17 -46.84 -81.76 60.94
N ARG A 18 -48.17 -81.77 60.86
CA ARG A 18 -48.93 -81.00 59.88
C ARG A 18 -48.69 -79.49 60.02
N GLN A 19 -48.66 -78.97 61.25
CA GLN A 19 -48.35 -77.55 61.49
C GLN A 19 -46.91 -77.20 61.11
N ALA A 20 -45.95 -78.10 61.34
CA ALA A 20 -44.56 -77.91 60.92
C ALA A 20 -44.40 -77.95 59.39
N GLU A 21 -45.12 -78.84 58.70
CA GLU A 21 -45.17 -78.90 57.23
C GLU A 21 -45.83 -77.64 56.64
N GLU A 22 -46.97 -77.21 57.17
CA GLU A 22 -47.64 -75.97 56.76
C GLU A 22 -46.75 -74.72 57.01
N ALA A 23 -45.99 -74.70 58.11
CA ALA A 23 -45.06 -73.62 58.41
C ALA A 23 -43.87 -73.60 57.43
N GLN A 24 -43.29 -74.77 57.11
CA GLN A 24 -42.24 -74.89 56.10
C GLN A 24 -42.74 -74.51 54.70
N GLU A 25 -43.98 -74.88 54.35
CA GLU A 25 -44.56 -74.55 53.06
C GLU A 25 -44.80 -73.03 52.94
N ARG A 26 -45.28 -72.37 53.99
CA ARG A 26 -45.39 -70.90 54.04
C ARG A 26 -44.04 -70.20 53.95
N GLU A 27 -43.02 -70.71 54.65
CA GLU A 27 -41.66 -70.15 54.59
C GLU A 27 -41.07 -70.27 53.18
N ARG A 28 -41.24 -71.42 52.53
CA ARG A 28 -40.84 -71.60 51.11
C ARG A 28 -41.59 -70.67 50.17
N LEU A 29 -42.89 -70.45 50.41
CA LEU A 29 -43.69 -69.55 49.59
C LEU A 29 -43.26 -68.09 49.75
N LEU A 30 -42.97 -67.67 50.98
CA LEU A 30 -42.43 -66.33 51.28
C LEU A 30 -41.05 -66.13 50.66
N LEU A 31 -40.17 -67.14 50.73
CA LEU A 31 -38.84 -67.06 50.12
C LEU A 31 -38.94 -66.86 48.61
N ARG A 32 -39.81 -67.65 47.94
CA ARG A 32 -40.07 -67.53 46.50
C ARG A 32 -40.65 -66.17 46.12
N GLN A 33 -41.62 -65.66 46.89
CA GLN A 33 -42.16 -64.31 46.67
C GLN A 33 -41.11 -63.22 46.84
N ASN A 34 -40.19 -63.38 47.80
CA ASN A 34 -39.13 -62.39 48.04
C ASN A 34 -38.06 -62.43 46.94
N GLU A 35 -37.73 -63.62 46.43
CA GLU A 35 -36.85 -63.81 45.27
C GLU A 35 -37.46 -63.18 44.00
N GLU A 36 -38.74 -63.46 43.72
CA GLU A 36 -39.47 -62.85 42.59
C GLU A 36 -39.57 -61.32 42.72
N ALA A 37 -39.77 -60.80 43.94
CA ALA A 37 -39.79 -59.37 44.20
C ALA A 37 -38.42 -58.72 43.99
N GLN A 38 -37.33 -59.37 44.44
CA GLN A 38 -35.96 -58.89 44.19
C GLN A 38 -35.60 -58.93 42.71
N GLU A 39 -35.97 -60.00 42.00
CA GLU A 39 -35.70 -60.12 40.57
C GLU A 39 -36.46 -59.05 39.77
N ASN A 40 -37.74 -58.84 40.07
CA ASN A 40 -38.52 -57.76 39.47
C ASN A 40 -37.96 -56.37 39.80
N SER A 41 -37.48 -56.15 41.03
CA SER A 41 -36.83 -54.89 41.41
C SER A 41 -35.53 -54.66 40.65
N ARG A 42 -34.71 -55.69 40.45
CA ARG A 42 -33.47 -55.62 39.65
C ARG A 42 -33.77 -55.32 38.19
N ARG A 43 -34.78 -55.98 37.63
CA ARG A 43 -35.21 -55.79 36.24
C ARG A 43 -35.68 -54.37 35.97
N ARG A 44 -36.52 -53.82 36.86
CA ARG A 44 -36.97 -52.42 36.80
C ARG A 44 -35.82 -51.42 36.96
N ALA A 45 -34.86 -51.70 37.85
CA ALA A 45 -33.70 -50.84 38.03
C ALA A 45 -32.82 -50.81 36.76
N GLN A 46 -32.63 -51.97 36.12
CA GLN A 46 -31.87 -52.07 34.87
C GLN A 46 -32.59 -51.35 33.72
N GLU A 47 -33.90 -51.57 33.54
CA GLU A 47 -34.72 -50.86 32.55
C GLU A 47 -34.68 -49.34 32.75
N ALA A 48 -34.75 -48.87 34.01
CA ALA A 48 -34.65 -47.45 34.32
C ALA A 48 -33.27 -46.87 34.00
N GLN A 49 -32.19 -47.63 34.25
CA GLN A 49 -30.83 -47.22 33.93
C GLN A 49 -30.60 -47.13 32.41
N GLU A 50 -31.07 -48.13 31.66
CA GLU A 50 -31.01 -48.14 30.18
C GLU A 50 -31.84 -46.99 29.58
N ALA A 51 -33.03 -46.71 30.13
CA ALA A 51 -33.86 -45.59 29.72
C ALA A 51 -33.18 -44.23 30.00
N GLN A 52 -32.54 -44.08 31.16
CA GLN A 52 -31.79 -42.87 31.50
C GLN A 52 -30.58 -42.67 30.59
N GLU A 53 -29.83 -43.74 30.30
CA GLU A 53 -28.68 -43.69 29.40
C GLU A 53 -29.10 -43.35 27.98
N SER A 54 -30.17 -43.98 27.47
CA SER A 54 -30.77 -43.66 26.17
C SER A 54 -31.24 -42.20 26.10
N SER A 55 -31.90 -41.69 27.13
CA SER A 55 -32.32 -40.29 27.21
C SER A 55 -31.13 -39.33 27.24
N ARG A 56 -30.05 -39.66 27.95
CA ARG A 56 -28.81 -38.85 27.95
C ARG A 56 -28.15 -38.84 26.58
N ARG A 57 -28.08 -39.99 25.89
CA ARG A 57 -27.55 -40.08 24.52
C ARG A 57 -28.38 -39.25 23.54
N GLN A 58 -29.71 -39.37 23.58
CA GLN A 58 -30.60 -38.56 22.75
C GLN A 58 -30.46 -37.06 23.03
N ALA A 59 -30.34 -36.67 24.31
CA ALA A 59 -30.12 -35.27 24.69
C ALA A 59 -28.77 -34.75 24.16
N GLN A 60 -27.72 -35.56 24.21
CA GLN A 60 -26.40 -35.20 23.68
C GLN A 60 -26.41 -35.09 22.15
N GLU A 61 -26.98 -36.08 21.45
CA GLU A 61 -27.15 -36.04 19.98
C GLU A 61 -27.98 -34.82 19.54
N ALA A 62 -29.04 -34.48 20.29
CA ALA A 62 -29.84 -33.29 20.01
C ALA A 62 -29.06 -31.98 20.23
N GLN A 63 -28.20 -31.91 21.26
CA GLN A 63 -27.31 -30.77 21.48
C GLN A 63 -26.28 -30.61 20.35
N GLU A 64 -25.62 -31.71 19.98
CA GLU A 64 -24.65 -31.73 18.88
C GLU A 64 -25.31 -31.33 17.55
N ALA A 65 -26.52 -31.84 17.27
CA ALA A 65 -27.28 -31.46 16.09
C ALA A 65 -27.67 -29.97 16.07
N GLN A 66 -28.06 -29.41 17.22
CA GLN A 66 -28.34 -27.97 17.35
C GLN A 66 -27.10 -27.11 17.14
N GLU A 67 -25.95 -27.52 17.67
CA GLU A 67 -24.68 -26.80 17.48
C GLU A 67 -24.24 -26.81 16.02
N ILE A 68 -24.30 -27.98 15.35
CA ILE A 68 -24.02 -28.10 13.92
C ILE A 68 -24.95 -27.21 13.10
N GLN A 69 -26.26 -27.21 13.41
CA GLN A 69 -27.23 -26.36 12.71
C GLN A 69 -26.93 -24.88 12.90
N ARG A 70 -26.54 -24.45 14.10
CA ARG A 70 -26.17 -23.06 14.39
C ARG A 70 -24.93 -22.64 13.62
N LEU A 71 -23.89 -23.49 13.58
CA LEU A 71 -22.67 -23.23 12.81
C LEU A 71 -22.95 -23.14 11.31
N LEU A 72 -23.79 -24.03 10.77
CA LEU A 72 -24.19 -24.00 9.37
C LEU A 72 -24.96 -22.72 9.04
N GLN A 73 -25.89 -22.30 9.91
CA GLN A 73 -26.63 -21.06 9.74
C GLN A 73 -25.70 -19.83 9.74
N GLN A 74 -24.73 -19.79 10.66
CA GLN A 74 -23.72 -18.72 10.70
C GLN A 74 -22.86 -18.69 9.44
N GLN A 75 -22.47 -19.85 8.91
CA GLN A 75 -21.70 -19.94 7.65
C GLN A 75 -22.52 -19.46 6.44
N ILE A 76 -23.80 -19.77 6.39
CA ILE A 76 -24.71 -19.31 5.34
C ILE A 76 -24.88 -17.79 5.41
N GLU A 77 -25.17 -17.25 6.60
CA GLU A 77 -25.34 -15.82 6.82
C GLU A 77 -24.07 -15.02 6.49
N GLU A 78 -22.92 -15.49 6.95
CA GLU A 78 -21.63 -14.89 6.62
C GLU A 78 -21.34 -14.97 5.13
N GLY A 79 -21.62 -16.12 4.51
CA GLY A 79 -21.51 -16.31 3.07
C GLY A 79 -22.41 -15.36 2.26
N HIS A 80 -23.62 -15.05 2.76
CA HIS A 80 -24.49 -14.04 2.16
C HIS A 80 -23.93 -12.63 2.37
N ARG A 81 -23.46 -12.31 3.58
CA ARG A 81 -22.88 -11.00 3.94
C ARG A 81 -21.70 -10.65 3.05
N ILE A 82 -20.72 -11.55 2.91
CA ILE A 82 -19.50 -11.27 2.12
C ILE A 82 -19.75 -11.21 0.62
N ARG A 83 -20.85 -11.79 0.13
CA ARG A 83 -21.23 -11.78 -1.30
C ARG A 83 -22.13 -10.60 -1.67
N GLN A 84 -22.71 -9.93 -0.69
CA GLN A 84 -23.57 -8.76 -0.93
C GLN A 84 -22.75 -7.57 -1.42
N LEU A 85 -23.27 -6.84 -2.42
CA LEU A 85 -22.69 -5.57 -2.84
C LEU A 85 -22.72 -4.55 -1.69
N THR A 86 -21.71 -3.68 -1.68
CA THR A 86 -21.45 -2.77 -0.57
C THR A 86 -21.95 -1.37 -0.88
N VAL A 87 -22.25 -0.62 0.19
CA VAL A 87 -22.44 0.84 0.14
C VAL A 87 -21.08 1.53 0.12
N VAL A 88 -21.01 2.80 -0.30
CA VAL A 88 -19.74 3.52 -0.50
C VAL A 88 -18.81 3.51 0.72
N ARG A 89 -19.32 3.80 1.93
CA ARG A 89 -18.50 3.82 3.16
C ARG A 89 -17.95 2.44 3.51
N GLU A 90 -18.78 1.40 3.34
CA GLU A 90 -18.38 0.01 3.55
C GLU A 90 -17.32 -0.42 2.53
N TYR A 91 -17.51 -0.08 1.25
CA TYR A 91 -16.54 -0.34 0.18
C TYR A 91 -15.19 0.29 0.46
N VAL A 92 -15.16 1.59 0.78
CA VAL A 92 -13.92 2.32 1.08
C VAL A 92 -13.21 1.72 2.29
N ARG A 93 -13.95 1.33 3.34
CA ARG A 93 -13.39 0.61 4.49
C ARG A 93 -12.80 -0.74 4.09
N LEU A 94 -13.47 -1.50 3.24
CA LEU A 94 -12.95 -2.76 2.71
C LEU A 94 -11.71 -2.57 1.83
N CYS A 95 -11.57 -1.44 1.11
CA CYS A 95 -10.33 -1.15 0.39
C CYS A 95 -9.15 -1.07 1.34
N GLN A 96 -9.33 -0.54 2.55
CA GLN A 96 -8.28 -0.58 3.57
C GLN A 96 -8.04 -2.04 4.03
N THR A 97 -9.07 -2.71 4.56
CA THR A 97 -8.89 -3.99 5.26
C THR A 97 -8.59 -5.18 4.34
N VAL A 98 -9.08 -5.17 3.10
CA VAL A 98 -8.87 -6.26 2.14
C VAL A 98 -7.64 -5.98 1.27
N PHE A 99 -7.48 -4.75 0.77
CA PHE A 99 -6.41 -4.45 -0.18
C PHE A 99 -5.17 -3.84 0.47
N TYR A 100 -5.34 -2.75 1.20
CA TYR A 100 -4.20 -1.98 1.71
C TYR A 100 -3.44 -2.72 2.81
N ASP A 101 -4.17 -3.33 3.75
CA ASP A 101 -3.59 -4.15 4.83
C ASP A 101 -2.92 -5.42 4.30
N ALA A 102 -3.28 -5.86 3.09
CA ALA A 102 -2.64 -6.97 2.41
C ALA A 102 -1.38 -6.56 1.63
N MET A 103 -0.89 -5.32 1.77
CA MET A 103 0.32 -4.83 1.10
C MET A 103 1.55 -5.69 1.47
N LEU A 104 2.07 -6.43 0.50
CA LEU A 104 3.24 -7.27 0.68
C LEU A 104 4.52 -6.53 0.30
N ILE A 105 5.49 -6.47 1.20
CA ILE A 105 6.83 -5.94 0.91
C ILE A 105 7.77 -7.11 0.60
N GLU A 106 8.56 -7.00 -0.48
CA GLU A 106 9.56 -8.01 -0.83
C GLU A 106 10.59 -8.13 0.30
N SER A 107 10.66 -9.32 0.92
CA SER A 107 11.53 -9.58 2.06
C SER A 107 12.99 -9.72 1.61
N ASN A 108 13.22 -10.30 0.42
CA ASN A 108 14.55 -10.57 -0.10
C ASN A 108 15.27 -9.25 -0.49
N PRO A 109 16.37 -8.87 0.19
CA PRO A 109 17.11 -7.65 -0.14
C PRO A 109 17.65 -7.62 -1.58
N PHE A 110 17.95 -8.77 -2.18
CA PHE A 110 18.48 -8.88 -3.54
C PHE A 110 17.42 -8.62 -4.63
N ARG A 111 16.14 -8.77 -4.29
CA ARG A 111 14.99 -8.46 -5.16
C ARG A 111 14.42 -7.08 -4.87
N ARG A 112 14.97 -6.37 -3.88
CA ARG A 112 14.64 -4.98 -3.59
C ARG A 112 15.62 -4.07 -4.30
N VAL A 113 15.13 -3.28 -5.24
CA VAL A 113 15.93 -2.18 -5.79
C VAL A 113 15.50 -0.90 -5.10
N LYS A 114 16.44 -0.31 -4.36
CA LYS A 114 16.31 1.06 -3.91
C LYS A 114 16.41 1.95 -5.15
N GLY A 115 15.26 2.44 -5.61
CA GLY A 115 15.18 3.42 -6.69
C GLY A 115 16.22 4.52 -6.47
N LYS A 116 16.91 4.92 -7.54
CA LYS A 116 17.97 5.93 -7.44
C LYS A 116 17.30 7.27 -7.16
N LEU A 117 17.58 7.85 -6.00
CA LEU A 117 17.13 9.22 -5.71
C LEU A 117 17.60 10.16 -6.82
N THR A 118 16.66 10.90 -7.38
CA THR A 118 16.95 11.78 -8.50
C THR A 118 17.93 12.88 -8.11
N LYS A 119 18.76 13.29 -9.05
CA LYS A 119 19.63 14.47 -8.90
C LYS A 119 18.74 15.71 -8.70
N ILE A 120 19.14 16.57 -7.77
CA ILE A 120 18.41 17.82 -7.47
C ILE A 120 18.96 19.03 -8.21
N LYS A 121 20.18 18.94 -8.78
CA LYS A 121 20.75 20.01 -9.61
C LYS A 121 19.87 20.23 -10.84
N GLY A 122 19.56 21.48 -11.14
CA GLY A 122 18.68 21.87 -12.26
C GLY A 122 17.19 21.78 -11.94
N LYS A 123 16.80 21.56 -10.68
CA LYS A 123 15.39 21.51 -10.28
C LYS A 123 14.94 22.71 -9.48
N TYR A 124 13.68 23.08 -9.69
CA TYR A 124 12.93 23.97 -8.80
C TYR A 124 12.84 23.36 -7.40
N HIS A 125 12.86 24.21 -6.39
CA HIS A 125 12.69 23.80 -4.99
C HIS A 125 11.84 24.83 -4.23
N PRO A 126 11.09 24.40 -3.20
CA PRO A 126 10.45 25.36 -2.32
C PRO A 126 11.52 26.07 -1.48
N ARG A 127 11.22 27.29 -1.05
CA ARG A 127 11.99 28.01 -0.03
C ARG A 127 11.52 27.63 1.36
N LYS A 128 10.20 27.52 1.52
CA LYS A 128 9.55 27.21 2.79
C LYS A 128 8.72 25.95 2.74
N LEU A 129 8.66 25.27 3.88
CA LEU A 129 7.69 24.22 4.18
C LEU A 129 6.76 24.69 5.29
N GLU A 130 5.46 24.54 5.09
CA GLU A 130 4.45 24.90 6.09
C GLU A 130 3.39 23.80 6.18
N GLU A 131 3.00 23.40 7.39
CA GLU A 131 1.97 22.40 7.59
C GLU A 131 0.57 22.99 7.37
N LEU A 132 -0.29 22.28 6.64
CA LEU A 132 -1.69 22.65 6.44
C LEU A 132 -2.50 22.31 7.70
N ARG A 133 -2.62 23.27 8.61
CA ARG A 133 -3.46 23.16 9.80
C ARG A 133 -4.95 23.18 9.41
N GLY A 134 -5.76 22.30 10.01
CA GLY A 134 -7.19 22.21 9.71
C GLY A 134 -7.54 21.42 8.44
N PHE A 135 -6.53 20.88 7.74
CA PHE A 135 -6.73 20.24 6.45
C PHE A 135 -7.38 18.87 6.56
N ARG A 136 -7.15 18.15 7.67
CA ARG A 136 -7.80 16.85 7.92
C ARG A 136 -9.32 17.05 7.99
N GLU A 137 -9.77 18.06 8.72
CA GLU A 137 -11.18 18.39 8.90
C GLU A 137 -11.82 18.84 7.58
N GLU A 138 -11.08 19.60 6.77
CA GLU A 138 -11.51 19.97 5.42
C GLU A 138 -11.68 18.74 4.51
N LEU A 139 -10.71 17.82 4.52
CA LEU A 139 -10.78 16.57 3.76
C LEU A 139 -11.93 15.69 4.26
N GLN A 140 -12.10 15.53 5.57
CA GLN A 140 -13.16 14.72 6.15
C GLN A 140 -14.54 15.25 5.75
N LYS A 141 -14.74 16.57 5.83
CA LYS A 141 -15.98 17.20 5.39
C LYS A 141 -16.28 16.89 3.91
N VAL A 142 -15.29 17.00 3.03
CA VAL A 142 -15.45 16.68 1.60
C VAL A 142 -15.78 15.20 1.40
N PHE A 143 -15.14 14.31 2.16
CA PHE A 143 -15.41 12.87 2.11
C PHE A 143 -16.83 12.54 2.56
N ASP A 144 -17.28 13.12 3.66
CA ASP A 144 -18.63 12.90 4.19
C ASP A 144 -19.69 13.41 3.23
N GLU A 145 -19.54 14.63 2.70
CA GLU A 145 -20.43 15.16 1.67
C GLU A 145 -20.52 14.23 0.45
N ALA A 146 -19.39 13.67 0.01
CA ALA A 146 -19.35 12.76 -1.14
C ALA A 146 -20.05 11.42 -0.83
N CYS A 147 -19.87 10.89 0.37
CA CYS A 147 -20.53 9.66 0.80
C CYS A 147 -22.03 9.86 1.00
N ASP A 148 -22.45 11.01 1.54
CA ASP A 148 -23.84 11.35 1.82
C ASP A 148 -24.64 11.67 0.55
N THR A 149 -23.95 11.89 -0.59
CA THR A 149 -24.60 12.00 -1.90
C THR A 149 -25.25 10.68 -2.34
N PHE A 150 -24.73 9.54 -1.87
CA PHE A 150 -25.32 8.24 -2.16
C PHE A 150 -26.47 7.93 -1.19
N ALA A 151 -27.58 7.40 -1.72
CA ALA A 151 -28.66 6.91 -0.86
C ALA A 151 -28.15 5.78 0.07
N PRO A 152 -28.64 5.67 1.33
CA PRO A 152 -28.16 4.66 2.29
C PRO A 152 -28.27 3.21 1.80
N GLU A 153 -29.24 2.92 0.93
CA GLU A 153 -29.49 1.63 0.31
C GLU A 153 -28.75 1.39 -1.02
N TYR A 154 -27.97 2.37 -1.49
CA TYR A 154 -27.29 2.32 -2.79
C TYR A 154 -26.08 1.37 -2.79
N ARG A 155 -26.37 0.08 -2.91
CA ARG A 155 -25.40 -1.03 -2.89
C ARG A 155 -24.95 -1.43 -4.28
N VAL A 156 -23.99 -0.69 -4.84
CA VAL A 156 -23.46 -0.92 -6.19
C VAL A 156 -21.97 -1.23 -6.25
N PHE A 157 -21.27 -1.15 -5.11
CA PHE A 157 -19.84 -1.37 -5.03
C PHE A 157 -19.51 -2.84 -4.77
N ASP A 158 -18.28 -3.23 -5.12
CA ASP A 158 -17.88 -4.65 -5.08
C ASP A 158 -18.11 -5.26 -3.68
N SER A 159 -18.48 -6.53 -3.67
CA SER A 159 -18.61 -7.29 -2.42
C SER A 159 -17.24 -7.67 -1.85
N GLU A 160 -17.19 -7.99 -0.56
CA GLU A 160 -15.96 -8.44 0.10
C GLU A 160 -15.35 -9.67 -0.61
N ASP A 161 -16.18 -10.63 -1.02
CA ASP A 161 -15.78 -11.80 -1.80
C ASP A 161 -15.19 -11.43 -3.17
N GLN A 162 -15.79 -10.48 -3.90
CA GLN A 162 -15.25 -10.00 -5.18
C GLN A 162 -13.89 -9.29 -5.00
N MET A 163 -13.76 -8.49 -3.94
CA MET A 163 -12.50 -7.81 -3.61
C MET A 163 -11.41 -8.83 -3.25
N ARG A 164 -11.70 -9.81 -2.39
CA ARG A 164 -10.74 -10.88 -2.03
C ARG A 164 -10.28 -11.68 -3.25
N ARG A 165 -11.18 -12.04 -4.16
CA ARG A 165 -10.80 -12.70 -5.43
C ARG A 165 -9.89 -11.83 -6.30
N THR A 166 -10.14 -10.52 -6.34
CA THR A 166 -9.29 -9.58 -7.08
C THR A 166 -7.90 -9.49 -6.45
N LEU A 167 -7.82 -9.44 -5.11
CA LEU A 167 -6.57 -9.47 -4.36
C LEU A 167 -5.77 -10.73 -4.68
N ASP A 168 -6.39 -11.91 -4.59
CA ASP A 168 -5.71 -13.19 -4.83
C ASP A 168 -5.08 -13.27 -6.23
N GLN A 169 -5.69 -12.64 -7.23
CA GLN A 169 -5.20 -12.59 -8.60
C GLN A 169 -4.10 -11.55 -8.83
N ARG A 170 -4.06 -10.48 -8.04
CA ARG A 170 -3.23 -9.28 -8.31
C ARG A 170 -2.24 -8.94 -7.20
N ASN A 171 -2.22 -9.69 -6.10
CA ASN A 171 -1.29 -9.44 -5.00
C ASN A 171 0.15 -9.78 -5.42
N ARG A 172 1.04 -8.78 -5.31
CA ARG A 172 2.44 -8.87 -5.72
C ARG A 172 3.30 -8.20 -4.66
N ALA A 173 4.43 -8.84 -4.32
CA ALA A 173 5.37 -8.26 -3.38
C ALA A 173 6.06 -7.01 -3.98
N ILE A 174 6.10 -5.93 -3.21
CA ILE A 174 6.68 -4.65 -3.61
C ILE A 174 8.19 -4.69 -3.38
N GLY A 175 8.95 -4.81 -4.47
CA GLY A 175 10.42 -4.73 -4.47
C GLY A 175 10.98 -3.52 -5.20
N HIS A 176 10.16 -2.87 -6.06
CA HIS A 176 10.55 -1.80 -6.98
C HIS A 176 9.49 -0.70 -7.07
N GLU A 177 9.86 0.47 -7.60
CA GLU A 177 8.92 1.57 -7.86
C GLU A 177 7.82 1.14 -8.86
N SER A 178 8.12 0.35 -9.89
CA SER A 178 7.11 -0.16 -10.82
C SER A 178 6.06 -1.07 -10.15
N THR A 179 6.49 -1.95 -9.25
CA THR A 179 5.57 -2.79 -8.45
C THR A 179 4.74 -1.96 -7.47
N MET A 180 5.28 -0.87 -6.93
CA MET A 180 4.53 0.10 -6.13
C MET A 180 3.48 0.81 -6.99
N THR A 181 3.83 1.27 -8.18
CA THR A 181 2.88 1.90 -9.12
C THR A 181 1.71 0.98 -9.45
N ILE A 182 1.96 -0.32 -9.69
CA ILE A 182 0.91 -1.31 -9.92
C ILE A 182 0.03 -1.47 -8.67
N PHE A 183 0.64 -1.56 -7.48
CA PHE A 183 -0.12 -1.67 -6.23
C PHE A 183 -1.05 -0.47 -6.01
N LEU A 184 -0.55 0.76 -6.19
CA LEU A 184 -1.36 1.97 -6.03
C LEU A 184 -2.44 2.08 -7.12
N LEU A 185 -2.16 1.64 -8.35
CA LEU A 185 -3.15 1.55 -9.40
C LEU A 185 -4.29 0.60 -9.01
N ASP A 186 -3.96 -0.63 -8.65
CA ASP A 186 -4.94 -1.69 -8.40
C ASP A 186 -5.77 -1.43 -7.14
N HIS A 187 -5.15 -0.89 -6.08
CA HIS A 187 -5.76 -0.83 -4.75
C HIS A 187 -6.15 0.58 -4.28
N ILE A 188 -5.76 1.63 -5.00
CA ILE A 188 -6.21 3.00 -4.72
C ILE A 188 -6.92 3.59 -5.94
N GLU A 189 -6.27 3.62 -7.10
CA GLU A 189 -6.80 4.33 -8.26
C GLU A 189 -8.03 3.66 -8.89
N ILE A 190 -8.03 2.34 -9.05
CA ILE A 190 -9.21 1.62 -9.57
C ILE A 190 -10.42 1.81 -8.65
N PRO A 191 -10.31 1.63 -7.32
CA PRO A 191 -11.39 1.99 -6.38
C PRO A 191 -11.84 3.44 -6.51
N LEU A 192 -10.91 4.40 -6.57
CA LEU A 192 -11.23 5.82 -6.78
C LEU A 192 -12.03 6.03 -8.06
N LYS A 193 -11.60 5.45 -9.19
CA LYS A 193 -12.31 5.55 -10.47
C LYS A 193 -13.72 5.01 -10.39
N LYS A 194 -13.92 3.87 -9.71
CA LYS A 194 -15.27 3.31 -9.49
C LYS A 194 -16.15 4.26 -8.68
N ILE A 195 -15.62 4.82 -7.58
CA ILE A 195 -16.35 5.76 -6.73
C ILE A 195 -16.68 7.04 -7.48
N LEU A 196 -15.70 7.66 -8.15
CA LEU A 196 -15.89 8.91 -8.90
C LEU A 196 -16.87 8.74 -10.07
N ALA A 197 -16.85 7.59 -10.76
CA ALA A 197 -17.82 7.29 -11.81
C ALA A 197 -19.25 7.21 -11.26
N ARG A 198 -19.46 6.47 -10.16
CA ARG A 198 -20.77 6.37 -9.51
C ARG A 198 -21.22 7.69 -8.90
N LEU A 199 -20.30 8.45 -8.30
CA LEU A 199 -20.60 9.77 -7.75
C LEU A 199 -21.10 10.71 -8.86
N LYS A 200 -20.45 10.71 -10.03
CA LYS A 200 -20.90 11.50 -11.18
C LYS A 200 -22.30 11.11 -11.68
N GLU A 201 -22.71 9.85 -11.53
CA GLU A 201 -24.05 9.39 -11.90
C GLU A 201 -25.14 9.90 -10.94
N VAL A 202 -24.82 10.06 -9.65
CA VAL A 202 -25.78 10.45 -8.60
C VAL A 202 -25.69 11.93 -8.19
N ASP A 203 -24.65 12.65 -8.60
CA ASP A 203 -24.44 14.08 -8.34
C ASP A 203 -25.32 14.96 -9.25
N GLU A 204 -26.64 14.83 -9.13
CA GLU A 204 -27.63 15.53 -9.97
C GLU A 204 -27.48 17.06 -9.89
N ASP A 205 -27.15 17.57 -8.70
CA ASP A 205 -26.97 19.01 -8.42
C ASP A 205 -25.58 19.53 -8.79
N CYS A 206 -24.71 18.69 -9.37
CA CYS A 206 -23.34 19.05 -9.76
C CYS A 206 -22.52 19.65 -8.59
N VAL A 207 -22.73 19.15 -7.37
CA VAL A 207 -22.06 19.59 -6.13
C VAL A 207 -20.55 19.35 -6.23
N PHE A 208 -20.15 18.29 -6.93
CA PHE A 208 -18.75 17.93 -7.16
C PHE A 208 -18.34 18.06 -8.61
N PHE A 209 -19.18 17.61 -9.54
CA PHE A 209 -18.87 17.56 -10.96
C PHE A 209 -19.78 18.47 -11.76
N ALA A 210 -19.19 19.44 -12.47
CA ALA A 210 -19.89 20.00 -13.61
C ALA A 210 -20.13 18.89 -14.65
N THR A 211 -21.28 18.92 -15.34
CA THR A 211 -21.71 17.86 -16.27
C THR A 211 -20.66 17.56 -17.36
N ASP A 212 -19.94 18.59 -17.79
CA ASP A 212 -18.91 18.55 -18.83
C ASP A 212 -17.51 18.16 -18.30
N VAL A 213 -17.36 17.86 -17.01
CA VAL A 213 -16.08 17.55 -16.36
C VAL A 213 -15.90 16.05 -16.14
N THR A 214 -14.72 15.55 -16.48
CA THR A 214 -14.29 14.17 -16.21
C THR A 214 -12.91 14.17 -15.56
N ILE A 215 -12.69 13.24 -14.61
CA ILE A 215 -11.38 13.02 -13.99
C ILE A 215 -10.69 11.87 -14.71
N LEU A 216 -9.48 12.11 -15.19
CA LEU A 216 -8.63 11.11 -15.84
C LEU A 216 -7.37 10.91 -15.01
N PHE A 217 -6.95 9.65 -14.91
CA PHE A 217 -5.66 9.30 -14.32
C PHE A 217 -4.79 8.78 -15.45
N GLU A 218 -3.80 9.57 -15.85
CA GLU A 218 -2.92 9.26 -16.96
C GLU A 218 -1.55 8.77 -16.46
N LEU A 219 -1.05 7.77 -17.17
CA LEU A 219 0.29 7.21 -17.07
C LEU A 219 0.97 7.41 -18.41
N GLU A 220 2.29 7.64 -18.41
CA GLU A 220 3.04 7.44 -19.64
C GLU A 220 3.02 5.94 -20.04
N PRO A 221 2.67 5.57 -21.29
CA PRO A 221 2.32 4.21 -21.72
C PRO A 221 3.38 3.10 -21.58
N HIS A 222 4.64 3.41 -21.25
CA HIS A 222 5.75 2.49 -21.56
C HIS A 222 6.12 1.50 -20.45
N GLU A 223 5.59 1.61 -19.22
CA GLU A 223 6.07 0.79 -18.09
C GLU A 223 5.14 -0.36 -17.67
N ILE A 224 3.89 -0.41 -18.14
CA ILE A 224 2.96 -1.50 -17.76
C ILE A 224 2.99 -2.67 -18.76
N SER A 225 3.24 -2.42 -20.05
CA SER A 225 3.23 -3.48 -21.07
C SER A 225 4.32 -4.54 -20.86
N ALA A 226 5.43 -4.21 -20.19
CA ALA A 226 6.50 -5.16 -19.90
C ALA A 226 6.25 -6.03 -18.65
N HIS A 227 5.25 -5.69 -17.83
CA HIS A 227 4.98 -6.37 -16.54
C HIS A 227 3.57 -6.98 -16.46
N MET A 228 2.74 -6.78 -17.49
CA MET A 228 1.47 -7.49 -17.69
C MET A 228 1.63 -8.75 -18.57
N GLY A 229 2.84 -9.03 -19.07
CA GLY A 229 3.17 -10.25 -19.80
C GLY A 229 3.36 -11.46 -18.88
N GLY A 230 2.29 -11.91 -18.23
CA GLY A 230 2.18 -13.31 -17.79
C GLY A 230 1.95 -14.23 -19.00
N PRO A 231 2.15 -15.56 -18.87
CA PRO A 231 1.76 -16.50 -19.93
C PRO A 231 0.26 -16.30 -20.25
N PRO A 232 -0.12 -16.33 -21.53
CA PRO A 232 -1.47 -15.96 -21.96
C PRO A 232 -2.49 -16.88 -21.29
N VAL A 233 -3.31 -16.31 -20.40
CA VAL A 233 -4.57 -16.95 -20.03
C VAL A 233 -5.45 -16.84 -21.26
N VAL A 234 -5.58 -17.94 -21.98
CA VAL A 234 -6.58 -18.11 -23.04
C VAL A 234 -7.95 -18.03 -22.35
N LEU A 235 -8.52 -16.83 -22.32
CA LEU A 235 -9.95 -16.67 -22.08
C LEU A 235 -10.67 -17.21 -23.34
N PRO A 236 -11.74 -18.02 -23.19
CA PRO A 236 -12.57 -18.40 -24.33
C PRO A 236 -13.13 -17.12 -24.95
N GLN A 237 -12.76 -16.84 -26.19
CA GLN A 237 -13.37 -15.76 -26.94
C GLN A 237 -14.85 -16.11 -27.17
N PRO A 238 -15.80 -15.20 -26.91
CA PRO A 238 -17.13 -15.37 -27.48
C PRO A 238 -17.00 -15.15 -28.99
N GLU A 239 -17.39 -16.18 -29.77
CA GLU A 239 -17.51 -16.13 -31.22
C GLU A 239 -18.59 -15.09 -31.59
N ILE A 240 -18.19 -13.83 -31.73
CA ILE A 240 -18.98 -12.82 -32.39
C ILE A 240 -18.05 -12.13 -33.39
N ASN A 241 -18.13 -12.57 -34.65
CA ASN A 241 -17.56 -11.88 -35.79
C ASN A 241 -18.24 -10.51 -35.93
N LEU A 242 -17.65 -9.50 -35.32
CA LEU A 242 -17.84 -8.11 -35.72
C LEU A 242 -16.48 -7.67 -36.29
N GLU A 243 -16.45 -7.43 -37.59
CA GLU A 243 -15.36 -6.73 -38.25
C GLU A 243 -15.25 -5.34 -37.61
N ILE A 244 -14.36 -5.21 -36.62
CA ILE A 244 -14.03 -3.94 -36.01
C ILE A 244 -13.02 -3.27 -36.95
N GLU A 245 -13.50 -2.31 -37.73
CA GLU A 245 -12.69 -1.28 -38.37
C GLU A 245 -11.63 -0.77 -37.35
N PRO A 246 -10.35 -0.65 -37.73
CA PRO A 246 -9.31 -0.23 -36.81
C PRO A 246 -9.66 1.15 -36.24
N ALA A 247 -9.98 1.18 -34.94
CA ALA A 247 -10.24 2.41 -34.23
C ALA A 247 -9.07 3.37 -34.46
N GLU A 248 -9.37 4.54 -35.03
CA GLU A 248 -8.41 5.62 -35.21
C GLU A 248 -7.72 5.88 -33.86
N VAL A 249 -6.40 5.68 -33.85
CA VAL A 249 -5.56 6.12 -32.73
C VAL A 249 -5.81 7.63 -32.58
N PRO A 250 -6.32 8.10 -31.43
CA PRO A 250 -6.54 9.53 -31.24
C PRO A 250 -5.22 10.27 -31.48
N PRO A 251 -5.21 11.38 -32.22
CA PRO A 251 -3.99 12.14 -32.46
C PRO A 251 -3.39 12.52 -31.09
N ALA A 252 -2.09 12.24 -30.92
CA ALA A 252 -1.33 12.67 -29.75
C ALA A 252 -1.49 14.21 -29.61
N MET A 253 -2.22 14.64 -28.58
CA MET A 253 -2.66 16.03 -28.46
C MET A 253 -1.58 16.92 -27.82
N PRO A 254 -1.48 18.19 -28.26
CA PRO A 254 -0.49 19.13 -27.77
C PRO A 254 -0.91 19.63 -26.37
N LEU A 255 -0.36 19.03 -25.32
CA LEU A 255 -0.01 19.85 -24.15
C LEU A 255 0.85 20.99 -24.70
N HIS A 256 0.47 22.25 -24.43
CA HIS A 256 1.16 23.46 -24.92
C HIS A 256 2.56 23.59 -24.26
N ARG A 257 3.44 22.62 -24.49
CA ARG A 257 4.77 22.49 -23.92
C ARG A 257 5.70 21.73 -24.85
N THR A 258 6.76 22.41 -25.25
CA THR A 258 7.86 21.87 -26.05
C THR A 258 8.86 21.05 -25.22
N ASP A 259 8.65 20.89 -23.90
CA ASP A 259 9.57 20.28 -22.91
C ASP A 259 9.08 18.99 -22.22
N LEU A 260 8.01 18.36 -22.73
CA LEU A 260 7.40 17.12 -22.17
C LEU A 260 8.36 15.93 -22.12
N ALA A 261 9.42 15.91 -22.94
CA ALA A 261 10.43 14.83 -22.92
C ALA A 261 11.09 14.64 -21.53
N TYR A 262 11.08 15.67 -20.67
CA TYR A 262 11.67 15.65 -19.33
C TYR A 262 10.66 15.93 -18.20
N PHE A 263 9.37 15.88 -18.49
CA PHE A 263 8.29 15.97 -17.49
C PHE A 263 7.68 14.58 -17.32
N LYS A 264 8.17 13.84 -16.31
CA LYS A 264 7.83 12.43 -16.09
C LYS A 264 7.53 12.16 -14.61
N PRO A 265 6.45 12.75 -14.06
CA PRO A 265 5.93 12.29 -12.77
C PRO A 265 5.44 10.83 -12.90
N ASP A 266 5.37 10.11 -11.79
CA ASP A 266 4.93 8.70 -11.80
C ASP A 266 3.45 8.56 -12.16
N ARG A 267 2.63 9.56 -11.80
CA ARG A 267 1.21 9.64 -12.18
C ARG A 267 0.72 11.08 -12.27
N MET A 268 -0.31 11.30 -13.07
CA MET A 268 -1.02 12.59 -13.15
C MET A 268 -2.52 12.38 -13.05
N CYS A 269 -3.17 13.26 -12.29
CA CYS A 269 -4.61 13.40 -12.29
C CYS A 269 -5.01 14.64 -13.07
N LEU A 270 -5.86 14.45 -14.07
CA LEU A 270 -6.31 15.47 -14.99
C LEU A 270 -7.80 15.70 -14.81
N ARG A 271 -8.18 16.96 -14.90
CA ARG A 271 -9.55 17.37 -15.22
C ARG A 271 -9.64 17.55 -16.73
N ALA A 272 -10.50 16.79 -17.39
CA ALA A 272 -10.91 17.02 -18.77
C ALA A 272 -12.26 17.76 -18.77
N ARG A 273 -12.39 18.78 -19.61
CA ARG A 273 -13.62 19.53 -19.81
C ARG A 273 -13.98 19.57 -21.29
N ALA A 274 -15.18 19.11 -21.64
CA ALA A 274 -15.66 19.17 -23.01
C ALA A 274 -16.14 20.58 -23.34
N LEU A 275 -15.50 21.25 -24.30
CA LEU A 275 -15.90 22.57 -24.80
C LEU A 275 -16.46 22.45 -26.22
N LEU A 276 -17.63 23.03 -26.45
CA LEU A 276 -18.17 23.21 -27.79
C LEU A 276 -17.57 24.46 -28.41
N PHE A 277 -16.76 24.30 -29.46
CA PHE A 277 -16.22 25.41 -30.24
C PHE A 277 -16.44 25.14 -31.72
N GLN A 278 -17.04 26.10 -32.43
CA GLN A 278 -17.30 26.01 -33.87
C GLN A 278 -17.99 24.70 -34.32
N GLY A 279 -18.93 24.18 -33.53
CA GLY A 279 -19.68 22.96 -33.85
C GLY A 279 -18.91 21.65 -33.62
N SER A 280 -17.68 21.72 -33.08
CA SER A 280 -16.88 20.55 -32.68
C SER A 280 -16.64 20.53 -31.17
N THR A 281 -16.68 19.35 -30.55
CA THR A 281 -16.31 19.15 -29.14
C THR A 281 -14.80 19.01 -29.00
N HIS A 282 -14.18 19.86 -28.18
CA HIS A 282 -12.76 19.79 -27.83
C HIS A 282 -12.59 19.53 -26.33
N ASP A 283 -11.76 18.56 -25.98
CA ASP A 283 -11.41 18.29 -24.57
C ASP A 283 -10.25 19.16 -24.12
N VAL A 284 -10.52 20.07 -23.18
CA VAL A 284 -9.48 20.83 -22.48
C VAL A 284 -9.04 20.06 -21.25
N ARG A 285 -7.78 19.62 -21.22
CA ARG A 285 -7.19 18.89 -20.09
C ARG A 285 -6.33 19.82 -19.23
N THR A 286 -6.53 19.76 -17.92
CA THR A 286 -5.75 20.49 -16.92
C THR A 286 -5.25 19.55 -15.84
N ILE A 287 -3.98 19.66 -15.46
CA ILE A 287 -3.40 18.89 -14.36
C ILE A 287 -3.97 19.40 -13.03
N LEU A 288 -4.69 18.55 -12.30
CA LEU A 288 -5.14 18.84 -10.94
C LEU A 288 -4.00 18.65 -9.96
N TYR A 289 -3.38 17.47 -10.00
CA TYR A 289 -2.20 17.14 -9.21
C TYR A 289 -1.28 16.16 -9.92
N VAL A 290 -0.02 16.18 -9.51
CA VAL A 290 1.01 15.22 -9.90
C VAL A 290 1.33 14.30 -8.73
N CYS A 291 1.66 13.04 -9.02
CA CYS A 291 2.09 12.08 -8.00
C CYS A 291 3.55 11.68 -8.20
N GLU A 292 4.27 11.60 -7.09
CA GLU A 292 5.56 10.94 -6.98
C GLU A 292 5.39 9.71 -6.09
N TYR A 293 5.80 8.55 -6.57
CA TYR A 293 5.75 7.29 -5.87
C TYR A 293 7.14 6.87 -5.44
N LYS A 294 7.24 6.35 -4.22
CA LYS A 294 8.46 5.76 -3.68
C LYS A 294 8.11 4.44 -3.02
N ILE A 295 9.08 3.56 -2.91
CA ILE A 295 8.89 2.27 -2.23
C ILE A 295 8.84 2.43 -0.70
N PRO A 296 8.11 1.57 0.04
CA PRO A 296 7.80 1.79 1.46
C PRO A 296 9.04 1.82 2.36
N PHE A 297 10.04 0.99 2.03
CA PHE A 297 11.28 0.92 2.80
C PHE A 297 12.30 2.01 2.44
N LEU A 298 11.97 2.93 1.54
CA LEU A 298 12.84 4.09 1.25
C LEU A 298 12.71 5.16 2.32
N LEU A 299 11.48 5.40 2.80
CA LEU A 299 11.10 6.44 3.76
C LEU A 299 10.01 5.91 4.70
N GLN A 300 10.33 5.77 6.00
CA GLN A 300 9.34 5.39 7.01
C GLN A 300 8.49 6.59 7.46
N PRO A 301 7.27 6.38 8.00
CA PRO A 301 6.40 7.47 8.44
C PRO A 301 7.06 8.42 9.46
N HIS A 302 7.69 7.88 10.51
CA HIS A 302 8.40 8.69 11.52
C HIS A 302 9.58 9.47 10.92
N GLU A 303 10.34 8.84 10.01
CA GLU A 303 11.45 9.48 9.30
C GLU A 303 10.98 10.69 8.48
N VAL A 304 9.81 10.58 7.84
CA VAL A 304 9.21 11.70 7.09
C VAL A 304 8.75 12.80 8.04
N ARG A 305 8.02 12.46 9.12
CA ARG A 305 7.53 13.46 10.10
C ARG A 305 8.69 14.24 10.73
N GLU A 306 9.73 13.56 11.21
CA GLU A 306 10.92 14.18 11.81
C GLU A 306 11.69 15.05 10.80
N ALA A 307 11.90 14.54 9.58
CA ALA A 307 12.60 15.29 8.55
C ALA A 307 11.84 16.54 8.12
N MET A 308 10.52 16.46 7.95
CA MET A 308 9.69 17.60 7.57
C MET A 308 9.66 18.65 8.68
N ALA A 309 9.55 18.23 9.95
CA ALA A 309 9.64 19.13 11.10
C ALA A 309 10.99 19.84 11.18
N PHE A 310 12.10 19.14 10.91
CA PHE A 310 13.44 19.73 10.88
C PHE A 310 13.64 20.72 9.72
N LEU A 311 13.11 20.40 8.53
CA LEU A 311 13.25 21.21 7.33
C LEU A 311 12.32 22.44 7.34
N ALA A 312 11.27 22.42 8.15
CA ALA A 312 10.35 23.54 8.30
C ALA A 312 10.88 24.62 9.28
N PRO A 313 10.61 25.92 9.03
CA PRO A 313 10.02 26.46 7.82
C PRO A 313 11.05 26.75 6.72
N GLN A 314 12.37 26.58 6.95
CA GLN A 314 13.44 27.09 6.09
C GLN A 314 14.07 25.99 5.22
N PHE A 315 13.29 25.43 4.29
CA PHE A 315 13.67 24.25 3.52
C PHE A 315 14.93 24.42 2.65
N ASP A 316 15.06 25.57 1.99
CA ASP A 316 16.14 25.83 1.02
C ASP A 316 17.52 25.94 1.66
N GLN A 317 17.60 26.40 2.91
CA GLN A 317 18.86 26.55 3.65
C GLN A 317 19.59 25.24 3.89
N PHE A 318 18.89 24.13 3.77
CA PHE A 318 19.39 22.79 4.05
C PHE A 318 19.79 22.03 2.79
N ILE A 319 19.43 22.53 1.61
CA ILE A 319 19.63 21.79 0.36
C ILE A 319 21.13 21.59 0.10
N GLY A 320 21.52 20.34 -0.16
CA GLY A 320 22.90 19.99 -0.50
C GLY A 320 23.89 20.01 0.67
N LYS A 321 23.46 20.28 1.91
CA LYS A 321 24.35 20.26 3.08
C LYS A 321 24.65 18.83 3.53
N GLU A 322 25.94 18.49 3.62
CA GLU A 322 26.40 17.16 4.06
C GLU A 322 26.31 16.94 5.58
N ALA A 323 26.18 18.01 6.37
CA ALA A 323 26.04 17.91 7.82
C ALA A 323 24.66 17.37 8.28
N ILE A 324 23.65 17.37 7.40
CA ILE A 324 22.29 16.94 7.74
C ILE A 324 22.20 15.41 7.73
N HIS A 325 21.44 14.83 8.66
CA HIS A 325 21.21 13.39 8.74
C HIS A 325 20.80 12.78 7.38
N LYS A 326 21.33 11.59 7.06
CA LYS A 326 21.19 10.96 5.74
C LYS A 326 19.73 10.78 5.32
N THR A 327 18.86 10.35 6.23
CA THR A 327 17.41 10.17 5.96
C THR A 327 16.72 11.50 5.66
N THR A 328 16.97 12.56 6.43
CA THR A 328 16.44 13.90 6.15
C THR A 328 16.84 14.41 4.77
N ARG A 329 18.09 14.16 4.34
CA ARG A 329 18.53 14.48 2.97
C ARG A 329 17.77 13.68 1.90
N LYS A 330 17.37 12.43 2.18
CA LYS A 330 16.56 11.65 1.23
C LYS A 330 15.17 12.28 1.09
N VAL A 331 14.50 12.55 2.21
CA VAL A 331 13.18 13.21 2.25
C VAL A 331 13.25 14.51 1.46
N GLN A 332 14.24 15.37 1.76
CA GLN A 332 14.44 16.62 1.05
C GLN A 332 14.55 16.44 -0.47
N LYS A 333 15.34 15.46 -0.95
CA LYS A 333 15.48 15.19 -2.39
C LYS A 333 14.17 14.76 -3.05
N VAL A 334 13.36 13.95 -2.35
CA VAL A 334 12.05 13.50 -2.85
C VAL A 334 11.07 14.67 -2.92
N PHE A 335 11.04 15.55 -1.92
CA PHE A 335 10.19 16.76 -1.96
C PHE A 335 10.64 17.78 -3.02
N VAL A 336 11.95 17.95 -3.24
CA VAL A 336 12.46 18.76 -4.38
C VAL A 336 11.98 18.17 -5.71
N GLN A 337 11.99 16.84 -5.85
CA GLN A 337 11.47 16.17 -7.06
C GLN A 337 9.98 16.42 -7.26
N LEU A 338 9.16 16.21 -6.23
CA LEU A 338 7.72 16.44 -6.29
C LEU A 338 7.41 17.91 -6.61
N TYR A 339 8.01 18.85 -5.88
CA TYR A 339 7.83 20.28 -6.12
C TYR A 339 8.23 20.68 -7.54
N HIS A 340 9.33 20.13 -8.05
CA HIS A 340 9.75 20.35 -9.42
C HIS A 340 8.67 19.93 -10.43
N TYR A 341 8.03 18.78 -10.22
CA TYR A 341 6.93 18.35 -11.06
C TYR A 341 5.65 19.17 -10.88
N VAL A 342 5.34 19.63 -9.67
CA VAL A 342 4.22 20.56 -9.46
C VAL A 342 4.42 21.83 -10.29
N MET A 343 5.62 22.44 -10.22
CA MET A 343 5.97 23.62 -11.03
C MET A 343 5.97 23.32 -12.54
N LYS A 344 6.59 22.21 -12.94
CA LYS A 344 6.59 21.74 -14.33
C LYS A 344 5.25 21.17 -14.80
N GLY A 345 4.23 21.07 -13.96
CA GLY A 345 2.87 20.74 -14.36
C GLY A 345 1.96 21.97 -14.36
N TYR A 346 2.44 23.12 -13.86
CA TYR A 346 1.60 24.25 -13.45
C TYR A 346 0.44 23.82 -12.53
N ALA A 347 0.64 22.73 -11.79
CA ALA A 347 -0.32 22.15 -10.88
C ALA A 347 -0.30 22.92 -9.56
N GLU A 348 -1.44 22.97 -8.87
CA GLU A 348 -1.52 23.54 -7.53
C GLU A 348 -1.23 22.48 -6.46
N PHE A 349 -1.54 21.23 -6.76
CA PHE A 349 -1.52 20.13 -5.81
C PHE A 349 -0.51 19.05 -6.22
N GLY A 350 -0.03 18.30 -5.24
CA GLY A 350 0.85 17.15 -5.46
C GLY A 350 0.71 16.08 -4.39
N ILE A 351 1.05 14.85 -4.71
CA ILE A 351 1.01 13.71 -3.79
C ILE A 351 2.37 13.02 -3.79
N LEU A 352 2.96 12.84 -2.61
CA LEU A 352 3.99 11.83 -2.39
C LEU A 352 3.32 10.61 -1.78
N ASN A 353 3.45 9.44 -2.39
CA ASN A 353 2.93 8.20 -1.82
C ASN A 353 4.05 7.15 -1.71
N THR A 354 4.27 6.65 -0.51
CA THR A 354 5.25 5.58 -0.26
C THR A 354 4.62 4.22 0.03
N GLY A 355 3.30 4.12 0.07
CA GLY A 355 2.55 2.98 0.59
C GLY A 355 2.48 2.91 2.11
N ASN A 356 3.43 3.52 2.84
CA ASN A 356 3.34 3.64 4.31
C ASN A 356 2.96 5.04 4.76
N VAL A 357 3.27 6.05 3.95
CA VAL A 357 2.94 7.44 4.22
C VAL A 357 2.47 8.10 2.93
N ILE A 358 1.41 8.89 3.06
CA ILE A 358 0.90 9.76 1.99
C ILE A 358 1.13 11.20 2.44
N VAL A 359 1.75 12.01 1.58
CA VAL A 359 1.90 13.44 1.84
C VAL A 359 1.19 14.22 0.75
N PHE A 360 0.09 14.85 1.14
CA PHE A 360 -0.63 15.79 0.31
C PHE A 360 0.07 17.15 0.36
N CYS A 361 0.30 17.72 -0.80
CA CYS A 361 1.02 18.99 -0.96
C CYS A 361 0.18 20.00 -1.73
N ARG A 362 0.33 21.28 -1.37
CA ARG A 362 -0.32 22.40 -2.05
C ARG A 362 0.63 23.59 -2.19
N VAL A 363 0.59 24.25 -3.34
CA VAL A 363 1.32 25.49 -3.62
C VAL A 363 0.33 26.62 -3.87
N ASN A 364 0.44 27.69 -3.08
CA ASN A 364 -0.30 28.91 -3.38
C ASN A 364 0.46 29.69 -4.46
N TRP A 365 -0.14 29.87 -5.64
CA TRP A 365 0.50 30.58 -6.76
C TRP A 365 0.78 32.07 -6.51
N LYS A 366 0.20 32.68 -5.47
CA LYS A 366 0.58 34.03 -4.99
C LYS A 366 1.89 34.02 -4.19
N ASN A 367 2.27 32.87 -3.62
CA ASN A 367 3.51 32.67 -2.90
C ASN A 367 4.09 31.27 -3.23
N PRO A 368 4.55 31.06 -4.48
CA PRO A 368 4.94 29.75 -4.97
C PRO A 368 6.17 29.18 -4.27
N GLY A 369 6.96 30.03 -3.58
CA GLY A 369 8.12 29.62 -2.79
C GLY A 369 7.77 28.85 -1.52
N THR A 370 6.49 28.72 -1.15
CA THR A 370 6.05 27.97 0.03
C THR A 370 5.28 26.73 -0.40
N LEU A 371 5.79 25.55 -0.04
CA LEU A 371 5.11 24.29 -0.23
C LEU A 371 4.39 23.93 1.07
N HIS A 372 3.07 23.88 1.01
CA HIS A 372 2.28 23.45 2.13
C HIS A 372 2.10 21.94 2.09
N TYR A 373 2.07 21.28 3.23
CA TYR A 373 1.99 19.82 3.30
C TYR A 373 1.05 19.32 4.41
N HIS A 374 0.48 18.13 4.21
CA HIS A 374 -0.27 17.37 5.20
C HIS A 374 0.15 15.90 5.12
N ILE A 375 0.55 15.30 6.25
CA ILE A 375 1.07 13.93 6.32
C ILE A 375 -0.01 13.00 6.86
N VAL A 376 -0.27 11.94 6.13
CA VAL A 376 -1.20 10.86 6.46
C VAL A 376 -0.42 9.55 6.60
N ASP A 377 -0.72 8.79 7.65
CA ASP A 377 -0.23 7.43 7.89
C ASP A 377 -1.44 6.46 7.80
N PRO A 378 -1.73 5.89 6.61
CA PRO A 378 -2.96 5.13 6.41
C PRO A 378 -3.09 3.88 7.29
N PHE A 379 -1.99 3.38 7.87
CA PHE A 379 -2.04 2.28 8.85
C PHE A 379 -2.34 2.83 10.24
N GLY A 380 -1.48 3.73 10.74
CA GLY A 380 -1.61 4.27 12.10
C GLY A 380 -2.88 5.10 12.29
N ASP A 381 -3.29 5.89 11.29
CA ASP A 381 -4.46 6.76 11.36
C ASP A 381 -5.78 5.96 11.33
N VAL A 382 -5.79 4.76 10.73
CA VAL A 382 -6.95 3.84 10.76
C VAL A 382 -7.02 3.10 12.09
N GLU A 383 -5.89 2.63 12.61
CA GLU A 383 -5.83 1.99 13.94
C GLU A 383 -6.29 2.94 15.05
N ALA A 384 -5.95 4.23 14.94
CA ALA A 384 -6.33 5.26 15.90
C ALA A 384 -7.75 5.84 15.71
N ALA A 385 -8.43 5.52 14.61
CA ALA A 385 -9.73 6.09 14.27
C ALA A 385 -10.90 5.30 14.88
N ASP A 386 -11.95 6.03 15.25
CA ASP A 386 -13.26 5.47 15.58
C ASP A 386 -13.86 4.75 14.35
N ASP A 387 -14.76 3.79 14.60
CA ASP A 387 -15.35 2.96 13.52
C ASP A 387 -16.05 3.79 12.42
N ALA A 388 -16.63 4.93 12.78
CA ALA A 388 -17.25 5.85 11.82
C ALA A 388 -16.24 6.50 10.85
N ASP A 389 -15.02 6.74 11.33
CA ASP A 389 -13.97 7.47 10.62
C ASP A 389 -12.99 6.56 9.88
N LYS A 390 -13.00 5.25 10.14
CA LYS A 390 -12.09 4.29 9.50
C LYS A 390 -12.14 4.31 7.97
N ALA A 391 -13.31 4.55 7.39
CA ALA A 391 -13.44 4.69 5.93
C ALA A 391 -12.68 5.93 5.42
N PHE A 392 -12.77 7.06 6.13
CA PHE A 392 -12.06 8.28 5.79
C PHE A 392 -10.54 8.17 6.03
N SER A 393 -10.13 7.60 7.17
CA SER A 393 -8.71 7.48 7.55
C SER A 393 -7.89 6.58 6.61
N GLY A 394 -8.54 5.64 5.93
CA GLY A 394 -7.87 4.75 4.97
C GLY A 394 -7.35 5.47 3.73
N ALA A 395 -6.43 4.82 3.01
CA ALA A 395 -5.75 5.43 1.85
C ALA A 395 -6.72 5.90 0.74
N VAL A 396 -7.75 5.09 0.44
CA VAL A 396 -8.77 5.41 -0.57
C VAL A 396 -9.63 6.59 -0.13
N GLY A 397 -10.07 6.63 1.13
CA GLY A 397 -10.88 7.74 1.65
C GLY A 397 -10.15 9.08 1.60
N GLN A 398 -8.89 9.09 2.05
CA GLN A 398 -8.01 10.26 1.98
C GLN A 398 -7.77 10.74 0.54
N CYS A 399 -7.48 9.82 -0.37
CA CYS A 399 -7.23 10.18 -1.78
C CYS A 399 -8.52 10.65 -2.48
N LEU A 400 -9.69 10.10 -2.11
CA LEU A 400 -10.98 10.54 -2.64
C LEU A 400 -11.27 11.98 -2.21
N ALA A 401 -11.17 12.25 -0.92
CA ALA A 401 -11.33 13.58 -0.35
C ALA A 401 -10.39 14.60 -1.02
N PHE A 402 -9.11 14.25 -1.14
CA PHE A 402 -8.11 15.14 -1.75
C PHE A 402 -8.39 15.38 -3.23
N THR A 403 -8.82 14.35 -3.96
CA THR A 403 -9.17 14.48 -5.39
C THR A 403 -10.34 15.45 -5.57
N LEU A 404 -11.41 15.28 -4.81
CA LEU A 404 -12.61 16.12 -4.88
C LEU A 404 -12.31 17.55 -4.39
N LEU A 405 -11.52 17.71 -3.34
CA LEU A 405 -11.06 19.01 -2.87
C LEU A 405 -10.24 19.74 -3.94
N SER A 406 -9.29 19.04 -4.57
CA SER A 406 -8.46 19.60 -5.64
C SER A 406 -9.31 20.03 -6.84
N LEU A 407 -10.36 19.26 -7.16
CA LEU A 407 -11.29 19.61 -8.21
C LEU A 407 -12.02 20.92 -7.89
N ARG A 408 -12.59 21.03 -6.69
CA ARG A 408 -13.33 22.21 -6.20
C ARG A 408 -12.46 23.47 -6.14
N GLN A 409 -11.20 23.34 -5.74
CA GLN A 409 -10.32 24.50 -5.49
C GLN A 409 -9.43 24.88 -6.67
N SER A 410 -9.36 24.04 -7.71
CA SER A 410 -8.48 24.29 -8.84
C SER A 410 -8.92 25.50 -9.67
N ASP A 411 -8.22 26.61 -9.50
CA ASP A 411 -8.40 27.82 -10.31
C ASP A 411 -7.96 27.54 -11.76
N GLN A 412 -8.91 27.70 -12.69
CA GLN A 412 -8.75 27.51 -14.14
C GLN A 412 -8.08 28.72 -14.81
N THR A 413 -8.19 29.90 -14.20
CA THR A 413 -7.72 31.15 -14.78
C THR A 413 -6.31 31.44 -14.30
N GLY A 414 -5.32 31.21 -15.16
CA GLY A 414 -3.94 31.63 -14.86
C GLY A 414 -2.84 30.65 -15.21
N GLN A 415 -3.05 29.62 -16.04
CA GLN A 415 -1.92 28.78 -16.50
C GLN A 415 -0.81 29.59 -17.17
N GLU A 416 -1.17 30.57 -18.02
CA GLU A 416 -0.20 31.50 -18.63
C GLU A 416 0.56 32.31 -17.56
N SER A 417 -0.15 32.82 -16.56
CA SER A 417 0.47 33.55 -15.43
C SER A 417 1.40 32.63 -14.61
N ARG A 418 1.00 31.37 -14.38
CA ARG A 418 1.83 30.36 -13.69
C ARG A 418 3.09 30.05 -14.49
N GLN A 419 3.00 29.97 -15.81
CA GLN A 419 4.16 29.79 -16.68
C GLN A 419 5.17 30.92 -16.53
N THR A 420 4.71 32.17 -16.54
CA THR A 420 5.58 33.33 -16.29
C THR A 420 6.21 33.27 -14.90
N ILE A 421 5.43 32.95 -13.86
CA ILE A 421 5.92 32.82 -12.48
C ILE A 421 7.00 31.74 -12.38
N VAL A 422 6.78 30.55 -12.97
CA VAL A 422 7.75 29.43 -12.94
C VAL A 422 9.10 29.84 -13.52
N GLY A 423 9.11 30.66 -14.58
CA GLY A 423 10.35 31.20 -15.16
C GLY A 423 11.18 32.06 -14.19
N THR A 424 10.58 32.56 -13.10
CA THR A 424 11.25 33.38 -12.08
C THR A 424 11.67 32.59 -10.83
N LEU A 425 11.28 31.31 -10.73
CA LEU A 425 11.52 30.51 -9.53
C LEU A 425 12.99 30.07 -9.40
N PRO A 426 13.50 29.93 -8.16
CA PRO A 426 14.86 29.49 -7.93
C PRO A 426 15.04 28.03 -8.36
N ILE A 427 16.15 27.78 -9.03
CA ILE A 427 16.63 26.44 -9.41
C ILE A 427 17.88 26.14 -8.59
N TRP A 428 18.02 24.91 -8.11
CA TRP A 428 19.21 24.48 -7.40
C TRP A 428 20.39 24.24 -8.35
N VAL A 429 21.48 25.02 -8.23
CA VAL A 429 22.65 24.94 -9.14
C VAL A 429 23.85 24.15 -8.60
N GLY A 430 23.80 23.67 -7.34
CA GLY A 430 24.81 22.77 -6.77
C GLY A 430 25.88 23.42 -5.88
N GLY A 431 25.57 24.55 -5.25
CA GLY A 431 26.49 25.22 -4.30
C GLY A 431 25.86 26.39 -3.54
N ALA A 432 24.86 27.03 -4.13
CA ALA A 432 23.95 27.97 -3.47
C ALA A 432 22.59 27.95 -4.20
N THR A 433 21.53 28.37 -3.52
CA THR A 433 20.27 28.69 -4.19
C THR A 433 20.41 30.05 -4.89
N ASN A 434 19.85 30.19 -6.09
CA ASN A 434 19.74 31.50 -6.75
C ASN A 434 18.58 32.34 -6.17
N ALA A 435 17.95 31.87 -5.09
CA ALA A 435 16.89 32.58 -4.40
C ALA A 435 17.42 33.87 -3.74
N PRO A 436 16.81 35.04 -4.00
CA PRO A 436 17.07 36.23 -3.19
C PRO A 436 16.80 35.97 -1.68
N PRO A 437 17.56 36.62 -0.77
CA PRO A 437 17.44 36.42 0.67
C PRO A 437 15.99 36.59 1.17
N LEU A 438 15.58 35.75 2.11
CA LEU A 438 14.28 35.91 2.77
C LEU A 438 14.30 37.19 3.65
N PRO A 439 13.28 38.07 3.57
CA PRO A 439 13.12 39.09 4.58
C PRO A 439 12.92 38.39 5.94
N ASN A 440 13.80 38.68 6.90
CA ASN A 440 13.89 38.07 8.24
C ASN A 440 14.59 36.70 8.36
N ALA A 441 15.53 36.36 7.48
CA ALA A 441 16.43 35.23 7.74
C ALA A 441 17.23 35.49 9.05
N ARG A 442 16.91 34.75 10.12
CA ARG A 442 17.70 34.78 11.35
C ARG A 442 19.09 34.21 11.02
N PRO A 443 20.19 34.89 11.38
CA PRO A 443 21.51 34.36 11.08
C PRO A 443 21.69 33.00 11.77
N PRO A 444 22.43 32.06 11.14
CA PRO A 444 22.77 30.79 11.78
C PRO A 444 23.49 31.05 13.11
N PRO A 445 23.35 30.20 14.13
CA PRO A 445 24.03 30.38 15.41
C PRO A 445 25.55 30.46 15.18
N ASN A 446 26.12 31.58 15.62
CA ASN A 446 27.51 31.99 15.41
C ASN A 446 28.52 30.88 15.75
N THR A 447 29.36 30.51 14.78
CA THR A 447 30.75 30.11 15.06
C THR A 447 31.57 31.38 15.21
N ALA A 448 32.30 31.50 16.33
CA ALA A 448 33.09 32.68 16.69
C ALA A 448 34.14 33.08 15.63
N PRO A 449 34.47 34.38 15.49
CA PRO A 449 35.40 34.84 14.47
C PRO A 449 36.85 34.62 14.91
N SER A 450 37.65 33.92 14.09
CA SER A 450 39.10 33.96 14.20
C SER A 450 39.64 35.09 13.34
N SER A 451 40.43 35.93 13.99
CA SER A 451 41.06 37.17 13.56
C SER A 451 41.77 37.10 12.20
N ALA A 452 41.62 38.16 11.41
CA ALA A 452 42.45 38.48 10.25
C ALA A 452 43.86 38.91 10.68
N PRO A 453 44.85 38.86 9.77
CA PRO A 453 45.90 39.86 9.74
C PRO A 453 45.79 40.74 8.48
N ALA A 454 46.04 42.03 8.70
CA ALA A 454 46.16 43.09 7.72
C ALA A 454 47.37 42.88 6.79
N GLY A 455 47.28 43.40 5.57
CA GLY A 455 48.32 43.29 4.56
C GLY A 455 49.47 44.29 4.70
N SER A 456 50.54 44.03 3.96
CA SER A 456 51.34 45.07 3.28
C SER A 456 52.31 44.42 2.28
N SER A 457 52.30 44.96 1.07
CA SER A 457 53.27 44.76 -0.01
C SER A 457 54.67 45.31 0.31
N SER A 458 55.74 44.63 -0.12
CA SER A 458 56.78 45.14 -1.06
C SER A 458 58.17 44.53 -0.84
N SER A 459 58.72 43.95 -1.91
CA SER A 459 60.10 44.07 -2.45
C SER A 459 61.35 43.86 -1.57
N GLY A 460 62.23 42.95 -2.03
CA GLY A 460 63.69 43.04 -1.79
C GLY A 460 64.44 41.71 -1.69
N ALA A 461 65.14 41.30 -2.75
CA ALA A 461 66.35 40.46 -2.68
C ALA A 461 67.57 41.37 -2.31
N PRO A 462 68.82 40.91 -2.04
CA PRO A 462 69.40 39.58 -2.31
C PRO A 462 70.43 39.03 -1.26
N ALA A 463 70.98 37.85 -1.58
CA ALA A 463 72.36 37.35 -1.38
C ALA A 463 72.94 37.08 0.03
N GLY A 464 73.47 35.85 0.19
CA GLY A 464 74.85 35.67 0.66
C GLY A 464 75.09 34.93 1.98
N SER A 465 75.60 33.70 1.84
CA SER A 465 76.68 33.10 2.65
C SER A 465 76.36 32.39 3.98
N ALA A 466 76.80 31.12 4.02
CA ALA A 466 77.00 30.22 5.16
C ALA A 466 78.14 30.72 6.10
N PRO A 467 78.47 30.09 7.26
CA PRO A 467 78.80 28.64 7.40
C PRO A 467 78.40 27.90 8.70
N SER A 468 78.41 26.57 8.58
CA SER A 468 78.88 25.48 9.48
C SER A 468 78.57 25.42 10.98
N GLU A 469 77.97 24.29 11.38
CA GLU A 469 78.44 23.23 12.31
C GLU A 469 77.35 22.14 12.28
N GLY A 470 77.54 20.83 12.22
CA GLY A 470 78.66 19.89 12.27
C GLY A 470 78.02 18.48 12.30
N ASP A 471 78.76 17.48 11.82
CA ASP A 471 78.39 16.09 11.49
C ASP A 471 77.80 15.28 12.68
N ALA A 472 77.21 14.08 12.57
CA ALA A 472 77.46 12.99 11.64
C ALA A 472 76.37 11.90 11.73
N ASP A 473 76.25 11.17 10.62
CA ASP A 473 75.97 9.73 10.47
C ASP A 473 74.59 9.13 10.82
N ALA A 474 74.01 8.23 10.03
CA ALA A 474 74.32 7.76 8.69
C ALA A 474 73.13 6.92 8.17
N SER A 475 72.82 7.13 6.88
CA SER A 475 72.35 6.16 5.88
C SER A 475 71.02 5.44 6.14
N GLY A 476 69.96 5.64 5.37
CA GLY A 476 69.87 5.74 3.90
C GLY A 476 68.99 4.57 3.42
N SER A 477 68.14 4.64 2.40
CA SER A 477 67.95 5.62 1.34
C SER A 477 66.60 5.33 0.66
N SER A 478 65.96 6.42 0.23
CA SER A 478 65.10 6.62 -0.95
C SER A 478 63.87 5.72 -1.17
N ALA A 479 62.65 6.23 -1.06
CA ALA A 479 61.99 7.22 -1.92
C ALA A 479 61.81 6.75 -3.37
N SER A 480 60.55 6.56 -3.79
CA SER A 480 59.96 7.39 -4.82
C SER A 480 58.49 7.04 -5.06
N GLN A 481 57.74 8.10 -5.32
CA GLN A 481 56.42 8.16 -5.94
C GLN A 481 56.28 7.20 -7.14
N ALA A 482 55.07 6.69 -7.37
CA ALA A 482 54.46 6.64 -8.70
C ALA A 482 53.01 6.12 -8.60
N GLU A 483 52.21 6.62 -9.53
CA GLU A 483 50.82 6.27 -9.82
C GLU A 483 50.65 4.86 -10.41
N GLU A 484 49.37 4.53 -10.60
CA GLU A 484 48.80 3.58 -11.57
C GLU A 484 48.73 2.06 -11.27
N SER A 485 47.46 1.62 -11.28
CA SER A 485 46.93 0.50 -12.09
C SER A 485 47.09 -0.96 -11.61
N ASP A 486 45.92 -1.62 -11.62
CA ASP A 486 45.61 -3.04 -11.86
C ASP A 486 46.60 -4.14 -11.40
N THR A 487 46.09 -5.10 -10.62
CA THR A 487 45.99 -6.50 -11.08
C THR A 487 45.18 -7.42 -10.16
N GLN A 488 44.33 -8.20 -10.82
CA GLN A 488 43.89 -9.57 -10.57
C GLN A 488 44.44 -10.33 -9.34
N ARG A 489 43.53 -11.08 -8.68
CA ARG A 489 43.89 -12.35 -8.01
C ARG A 489 42.98 -13.48 -8.47
N GLN A 490 43.64 -14.50 -9.03
CA GLN A 490 43.14 -15.84 -9.28
C GLN A 490 43.06 -16.67 -7.99
N SER A 491 42.08 -17.56 -7.95
CA SER A 491 42.04 -18.84 -7.22
C SER A 491 40.81 -19.56 -7.81
N GLY A 492 40.83 -20.79 -8.32
CA GLY A 492 41.69 -21.93 -8.05
C GLY A 492 40.81 -23.15 -7.71
N GLN A 493 40.10 -23.64 -8.73
CA GLN A 493 39.40 -24.93 -8.95
C GLN A 493 39.45 -26.06 -7.89
N THR A 494 38.31 -26.72 -7.69
CA THR A 494 38.16 -28.19 -7.75
C THR A 494 36.80 -28.59 -8.36
N ASP A 495 36.85 -29.55 -9.30
CA ASP A 495 35.79 -30.06 -10.17
C ASP A 495 35.02 -31.28 -9.60
N ILE A 496 33.82 -31.54 -10.17
CA ILE A 496 33.15 -32.82 -10.56
C ILE A 496 31.64 -32.47 -10.68
N GLY A 497 30.89 -32.53 -11.79
CA GLY A 497 31.09 -32.99 -13.17
C GLY A 497 29.82 -33.73 -13.63
N THR A 498 29.01 -33.17 -14.55
CA THR A 498 28.34 -33.92 -15.66
C THR A 498 27.55 -33.04 -16.65
N LYS A 499 28.07 -32.99 -17.90
CA LYS A 499 27.42 -33.04 -19.25
C LYS A 499 26.29 -32.05 -19.59
N SER A 500 26.13 -31.50 -20.80
CA SER A 500 26.87 -31.33 -22.06
C SER A 500 25.84 -30.67 -23.00
N ASN A 501 26.16 -29.55 -23.65
CA ASN A 501 25.86 -29.34 -25.08
C ASN A 501 26.53 -28.05 -25.56
N GLN A 502 27.44 -28.25 -26.51
CA GLN A 502 28.13 -27.22 -27.28
C GLN A 502 27.16 -26.59 -28.28
N LEU A 503 27.36 -25.30 -28.58
CA LEU A 503 27.36 -24.75 -29.94
C LEU A 503 27.86 -23.29 -29.93
N GLY A 504 29.06 -23.11 -30.50
CA GLY A 504 29.44 -21.99 -31.38
C GLY A 504 29.38 -20.56 -30.86
N GLY A 505 30.53 -20.01 -30.48
CA GLY A 505 30.71 -18.56 -30.27
C GLY A 505 30.57 -17.75 -31.57
N ARG A 506 30.10 -16.51 -31.44
CA ARG A 506 30.31 -15.45 -32.43
C ARG A 506 30.34 -14.07 -31.77
N THR A 507 31.41 -13.38 -32.10
CA THR A 507 31.87 -12.04 -31.71
C THR A 507 30.81 -10.95 -31.95
N MET A 508 30.76 -9.96 -31.06
CA MET A 508 29.97 -8.74 -31.22
C MET A 508 30.35 -7.98 -32.50
N GLN A 509 29.35 -7.62 -33.31
CA GLN A 509 29.47 -6.67 -34.40
C GLN A 509 28.60 -5.45 -34.14
N HIS A 510 29.16 -4.28 -34.46
CA HIS A 510 28.61 -2.94 -34.26
C HIS A 510 27.39 -2.69 -35.15
N ILE A 511 26.35 -2.05 -34.61
CA ILE A 511 25.03 -1.84 -35.27
C ILE A 511 25.10 -0.93 -36.52
N GLN A 512 26.22 -0.25 -36.76
CA GLN A 512 26.36 0.74 -37.84
C GLN A 512 26.77 0.16 -39.21
N ASP A 513 27.06 -1.15 -39.32
CA ASP A 513 27.52 -1.78 -40.57
C ASP A 513 26.47 -2.66 -41.29
N ARG A 514 25.17 -2.50 -41.02
CA ARG A 514 24.12 -3.27 -41.74
C ARG A 514 23.56 -2.48 -42.93
N GLN A 515 23.77 -3.01 -44.14
CA GLN A 515 23.10 -2.57 -45.36
C GLN A 515 21.59 -2.87 -45.27
N TYR A 516 20.76 -1.86 -45.55
CA TYR A 516 19.30 -1.95 -45.53
C TYR A 516 18.76 -2.97 -46.55
N CYS A 517 17.81 -3.78 -46.13
CA CYS A 517 17.14 -4.79 -46.96
C CYS A 517 16.17 -4.12 -47.96
N SER A 518 16.26 -4.51 -49.23
CA SER A 518 15.40 -4.00 -50.30
C SER A 518 14.07 -4.74 -50.39
N GLN A 519 13.10 -4.11 -51.04
CA GLN A 519 11.66 -4.42 -51.13
C GLN A 519 11.29 -5.80 -51.70
N LYS A 520 12.24 -6.70 -51.98
CA LYS A 520 11.99 -8.04 -52.54
C LYS A 520 11.79 -9.15 -51.50
N CYS A 521 12.06 -8.91 -50.22
CA CYS A 521 11.79 -9.89 -49.16
C CYS A 521 10.31 -9.94 -48.71
N PHE A 522 9.47 -9.01 -49.17
CA PHE A 522 8.05 -8.94 -48.78
C PHE A 522 7.11 -9.84 -49.61
N LEU A 523 7.61 -10.55 -50.63
CA LEU A 523 6.78 -11.37 -51.51
C LEU A 523 7.00 -12.89 -51.39
N GLY A 524 7.67 -13.36 -50.34
CA GLY A 524 7.63 -14.77 -49.93
C GLY A 524 7.94 -15.81 -51.01
N LEU A 525 9.10 -15.67 -51.67
CA LEU A 525 9.75 -16.73 -52.46
C LEU A 525 11.03 -17.19 -51.78
#